data_AF-A0A920UEH5-F1
#
_entry.id   AF-A0A920UEH5-F1
#
_cell.length_a   1.000
_cell.length_b   1.000
_cell.length_c   1.000
_cell.angle_alpha   90.00
_cell.angle_beta   90.00
_cell.angle_gamma   90.00
#
_symmetry.space_group_name_H-M   'P 1'
#
loop_
_entity.id
_entity.type
_entity.pdbx_description
1 polymer ?
#
loop_
_entity_poly.entity_id
_entity_poly.type
_entity_poly.pdbx_seq_one_letter_code
_entity_poly.pdbx_strand_id
1 'polypeptide(L)'
;MGIPSPDFPGIARFMRQQSVPEALHVHFNGAGGNIGAGKYNDGGHARNRIELALRMADGMKRAWNGMNKFAVQPGDVGWKVEQVALPVAKTFG
;
A
#
# COMPACT_ATOMS: atom_id res chain seq x y z
N MET A 1 -11.20 -23.97 -5.28
CA MET A 1 -9.77 -23.63 -5.41
C MET A 1 -9.64 -22.11 -5.40
N GLY A 2 -8.97 -21.53 -4.41
CA GLY A 2 -8.75 -20.08 -4.36
C GLY A 2 -7.65 -19.70 -5.35
N ILE A 3 -8.00 -18.92 -6.38
CA ILE A 3 -7.00 -18.36 -7.30
C ILE A 3 -6.17 -17.35 -6.49
N PRO A 4 -4.84 -17.51 -6.38
CA PRO A 4 -3.99 -16.52 -5.75
C PRO A 4 -4.14 -15.20 -6.50
N SER A 5 -4.72 -14.21 -5.83
CA SER A 5 -4.86 -12.86 -6.34
C SER A 5 -4.26 -11.94 -5.31
N PRO A 6 -3.47 -10.92 -5.71
CA PRO A 6 -3.22 -9.82 -4.80
C PRO A 6 -4.57 -9.22 -4.37
N ASP A 7 -4.64 -8.75 -3.13
CA ASP A 7 -5.77 -7.96 -2.66
C ASP A 7 -5.79 -6.59 -3.36
N PHE A 8 -6.79 -5.75 -3.07
CA PHE A 8 -7.01 -4.47 -3.73
C PHE A 8 -5.76 -3.58 -3.89
N PRO A 9 -4.75 -3.55 -2.97
CA PRO A 9 -3.55 -2.76 -3.21
C PRO A 9 -2.70 -3.28 -4.36
N GLY A 10 -2.58 -4.60 -4.52
CA GLY A 10 -1.80 -5.17 -5.62
C GLY A 10 -2.54 -5.10 -6.96
N ILE A 11 -3.88 -5.16 -6.97
CA ILE A 11 -4.68 -4.87 -8.17
C ILE A 11 -4.47 -3.40 -8.59
N ALA A 12 -4.57 -2.45 -7.65
CA ALA A 12 -4.33 -1.03 -7.92
C ALA A 12 -2.90 -0.79 -8.45
N ARG A 13 -1.89 -1.39 -7.81
CA ARG A 13 -0.50 -1.33 -8.27
C ARG A 13 -0.36 -1.85 -9.71
N PHE A 14 -0.97 -2.98 -10.03
CA PHE A 14 -0.94 -3.56 -11.39
C PHE A 14 -1.54 -2.60 -12.43
N MET A 15 -2.71 -2.03 -12.15
CA MET A 15 -3.35 -1.03 -13.02
C MET A 15 -2.45 0.20 -13.23
N ARG A 16 -1.79 0.68 -12.16
CA ARG A 16 -0.89 1.84 -12.25
C ARG A 16 0.36 1.54 -13.05
N GLN A 17 0.95 0.35 -12.89
CA GLN A 17 2.12 -0.04 -13.66
C GLN A 17 1.84 -0.18 -15.16
N GLN A 18 0.63 -0.58 -15.56
CA GLN A 18 0.22 -0.54 -16.97
C GLN A 18 0.03 0.90 -17.48
N SER A 19 -0.41 1.81 -16.61
CA SER A 19 -0.68 3.21 -16.97
C SER A 19 0.57 4.10 -16.99
N VAL A 20 1.61 3.73 -16.25
CA VAL A 20 2.88 4.46 -16.08
C VAL A 20 4.03 3.45 -16.14
N PRO A 21 4.29 2.85 -17.32
CA PRO A 21 5.26 1.76 -17.46
C PRO A 21 6.71 2.18 -17.16
N GLU A 22 7.00 3.48 -17.23
CA GLU A 22 8.30 4.06 -16.90
C GLU A 22 8.60 4.12 -15.39
N ALA A 23 7.57 3.94 -14.54
CA ALA A 23 7.70 4.00 -13.09
C ALA A 23 7.64 2.60 -12.46
N LEU A 24 8.60 2.32 -11.57
CA LEU A 24 8.47 1.19 -10.65
C LEU A 24 7.45 1.53 -9.56
N HIS A 25 6.38 0.75 -9.48
CA HIS A 25 5.37 0.89 -8.43
C HIS A 25 5.61 -0.08 -7.27
N VAL A 26 5.96 0.46 -6.11
CA VAL A 26 6.06 -0.27 -4.83
C VAL A 26 5.03 0.29 -3.86
N HIS A 27 4.29 -0.59 -3.17
CA HIS A 27 3.34 -0.20 -2.15
C HIS A 27 3.88 -0.53 -0.76
N PHE A 28 3.92 0.48 0.11
CA PHE A 28 4.19 0.31 1.53
C PHE A 28 2.88 0.48 2.29
N ASN A 29 2.53 -0.52 3.11
CA ASN A 29 1.34 -0.51 3.98
C ASN A 29 1.34 0.70 4.94
N GLY A 30 2.50 1.07 5.46
CA GLY A 30 2.60 2.09 6.51
C GLY A 30 2.00 1.59 7.84
N ALA A 31 1.44 2.51 8.63
CA ALA A 31 0.82 2.20 9.93
C ALA A 31 -0.65 1.74 9.80
N GLY A 32 -0.92 0.75 8.95
CA GLY A 32 -2.28 0.28 8.63
C GLY A 32 -2.93 -0.65 9.67
N GLY A 33 -2.36 -0.80 10.88
CA GLY A 33 -2.80 -1.82 11.85
C GLY A 33 -4.25 -1.68 12.36
N ASN A 34 -4.80 -0.46 12.32
CA ASN A 34 -6.19 -0.16 12.72
C ASN A 34 -7.05 0.36 11.56
N ILE A 35 -6.53 0.36 10.33
CA ILE A 35 -7.25 0.80 9.13
C ILE A 35 -7.55 -0.44 8.29
N GLY A 36 -8.79 -0.95 8.38
CA GLY A 36 -9.24 -2.10 7.63
C GLY A 36 -10.30 -1.76 6.58
N ALA A 37 -10.43 -2.62 5.58
CA ALA A 37 -11.56 -2.58 4.63
C ALA A 37 -12.86 -3.16 5.23
N GLY A 38 -12.92 -3.42 6.55
CA GLY A 38 -14.06 -4.07 7.22
C GLY A 38 -15.39 -3.32 7.08
N LYS A 39 -15.36 -1.99 6.89
CA LYS A 39 -16.53 -1.18 6.52
C LYS A 39 -17.22 -1.66 5.24
N TYR A 40 -16.49 -2.31 4.34
CA TYR A 40 -16.97 -2.84 3.06
C TYR A 40 -17.24 -4.35 3.16
N ASN A 41 -17.54 -4.88 4.34
CA ASN A 41 -17.85 -6.29 4.52
C ASN A 41 -19.38 -6.51 4.45
N ASP A 42 -19.93 -6.48 3.25
CA ASP A 42 -21.34 -6.74 2.94
C ASP A 42 -21.58 -8.11 2.27
N GLY A 43 -20.58 -9.00 2.30
CA GLY A 43 -20.57 -10.28 1.59
C GLY A 43 -20.19 -10.17 0.10
N GLY A 44 -20.10 -8.95 -0.46
CA GLY A 44 -19.75 -8.66 -1.85
C GLY A 44 -18.25 -8.69 -2.15
N HIS A 45 -17.50 -9.66 -1.59
CA HIS A 45 -16.03 -9.64 -1.58
C HIS A 45 -15.35 -9.38 -2.94
N ALA A 46 -15.84 -9.99 -4.02
CA ALA A 46 -15.26 -9.80 -5.34
C ALA A 46 -15.42 -8.36 -5.86
N ARG A 47 -16.62 -7.79 -5.66
CA ARG A 47 -16.94 -6.41 -6.06
C ARG A 47 -16.15 -5.40 -5.23
N ASN A 48 -16.11 -5.58 -3.91
CA ASN A 48 -15.50 -4.62 -3.01
C ASN A 48 -13.98 -4.53 -3.20
N ARG A 49 -13.31 -5.65 -3.51
CA ARG A 49 -11.89 -5.63 -3.88
C ARG A 49 -11.62 -4.78 -5.13
N ILE A 50 -12.47 -4.88 -6.15
CA ILE A 50 -12.31 -4.08 -7.37
C ILE A 50 -12.64 -2.60 -7.09
N GLU A 51 -13.71 -2.29 -6.36
CA GLU A 51 -14.05 -0.91 -6.03
C GLU A 51 -12.94 -0.23 -5.20
N LEU A 52 -12.38 -0.92 -4.21
CA LEU A 52 -11.26 -0.42 -3.42
C LEU A 52 -9.99 -0.28 -4.25
N ALA A 53 -9.73 -1.20 -5.18
CA ALA A 53 -8.59 -1.12 -6.08
C ALA A 53 -8.69 0.10 -7.01
N LEU A 54 -9.87 0.36 -7.57
CA LEU A 54 -10.13 1.53 -8.40
C LEU A 54 -9.94 2.84 -7.63
N ARG A 55 -10.46 2.92 -6.40
CA ARG A 55 -10.27 4.09 -5.52
C ARG A 55 -8.81 4.31 -5.18
N MET A 56 -8.07 3.24 -4.88
CA MET A 56 -6.64 3.33 -4.60
C MET A 56 -5.85 3.75 -5.86
N ALA A 57 -6.15 3.18 -7.02
CA ALA A 57 -5.50 3.55 -8.28
C ALA A 57 -5.75 5.02 -8.63
N ASP A 58 -6.96 5.52 -8.42
CA ASP A 58 -7.27 6.95 -8.57
C ASP A 58 -6.45 7.82 -7.60
N GLY A 59 -6.37 7.42 -6.33
CA GLY A 59 -5.50 8.09 -5.34
C GLY A 59 -4.03 8.12 -5.78
N MET A 60 -3.49 7.00 -6.25
CA MET A 60 -2.12 6.91 -6.78
C MET A 60 -1.93 7.81 -8.01
N LYS A 61 -2.91 7.90 -8.91
CA LYS A 61 -2.87 8.79 -10.08
C LYS A 61 -2.84 10.26 -9.66
N ARG A 62 -3.71 10.66 -8.72
CA ARG A 62 -3.71 12.04 -8.20
C ARG A 62 -2.39 12.38 -7.53
N ALA A 63 -1.84 11.48 -6.72
CA ALA A 63 -0.55 11.66 -6.09
C ALA A 63 0.58 11.82 -7.12
N TRP A 64 0.59 10.99 -8.18
CA TRP A 64 1.56 11.11 -9.27
C TRP A 64 1.49 12.47 -9.99
N ASN A 65 0.28 12.90 -10.34
CA ASN A 65 0.07 14.16 -11.07
C ASN A 65 0.34 15.40 -10.22
N GLY A 66 0.09 15.33 -8.90
CA GLY A 66 0.29 16.44 -7.95
C GLY A 66 1.65 16.43 -7.26
N MET A 67 2.57 15.55 -7.66
CA MET A 67 3.88 15.43 -7.03
C MET A 67 4.77 16.62 -7.39
N ASN A 68 5.36 17.24 -6.38
CA ASN A 68 6.45 18.20 -6.55
C ASN A 68 7.78 17.46 -6.52
N LYS A 69 8.50 17.47 -7.64
CA LYS A 69 9.82 16.84 -7.74
C LYS A 69 10.88 17.77 -7.14
N PHE A 70 11.83 17.18 -6.42
CA PHE A 70 13.03 17.84 -5.95
C PHE A 70 14.24 16.94 -6.24
N ALA A 71 15.43 17.55 -6.35
CA ALA A 71 16.65 16.79 -6.55
C ALA A 71 17.04 16.07 -5.26
N VAL A 72 17.36 14.78 -5.36
CA VAL A 72 17.89 13.97 -4.26
C VAL A 72 19.40 13.84 -4.47
N GLN A 73 20.17 14.29 -3.49
CA GLN A 73 21.62 14.20 -3.42
C GLN A 73 22.05 12.97 -2.61
N PRO A 74 23.28 12.47 -2.77
CA PRO A 74 23.77 11.34 -1.98
C PRO A 74 23.66 11.53 -0.46
N GLY A 75 23.76 12.77 0.02
CA GLY A 75 23.62 13.11 1.44
C GLY A 75 22.18 13.11 1.98
N ASP A 76 21.17 13.07 1.12
CA ASP A 76 19.76 13.13 1.52
C ASP A 76 19.21 11.77 1.97
N VAL A 77 19.91 10.68 1.64
CA VAL A 77 19.49 9.31 1.91
C VAL A 77 20.47 8.65 2.88
N GLY A 78 19.96 8.23 4.03
CA GLY A 78 20.72 7.48 5.02
C GLY A 78 19.92 6.30 5.54
N TRP A 79 20.62 5.23 5.92
CA TRP A 79 20.03 4.07 6.57
C TRP A 79 20.63 3.91 7.95
N LYS A 80 19.77 3.76 8.97
CA LYS A 80 20.17 3.49 10.35
C LYS A 80 19.39 2.28 10.85
N VAL A 81 20.08 1.42 11.58
CA VAL A 81 19.50 0.22 12.19
C VAL A 81 19.84 0.23 13.65
N GLU A 82 18.85 -0.04 14.49
CA GLU A 82 19.02 -0.23 15.93
C GLU A 82 18.44 -1.60 16.30
N GLN A 83 19.25 -2.42 16.95
CA GLN A 83 18.80 -3.71 17.46
C GLN A 83 18.09 -3.47 18.79
N VAL A 84 16.83 -3.89 18.88
CA VAL A 84 16.01 -3.74 20.10
C VAL A 84 15.56 -5.10 20.60
N ALA A 85 15.63 -5.31 21.92
CA ALA A 85 15.03 -6.44 22.60
C ALA A 85 13.72 -5.98 23.25
N LEU A 86 12.58 -6.35 22.66
CA LEU A 86 11.26 -6.04 23.23
C LEU A 86 10.98 -6.98 24.42
N PRO A 87 10.51 -6.47 25.57
CA PRO A 87 10.13 -7.32 26.69
C PRO A 87 8.91 -8.16 26.32
N VAL A 88 8.84 -9.39 26.87
CA VAL A 88 7.65 -10.24 26.74
C VAL A 88 6.46 -9.54 27.41
N ALA A 89 5.30 -9.55 26.74
CA ALA A 89 4.07 -9.00 27.32
C ALA A 89 3.73 -9.72 28.63
N LYS A 90 3.44 -8.96 29.70
CA LYS A 90 3.12 -9.52 31.03
C LYS A 90 1.74 -10.16 31.09
N THR A 91 0.86 -9.81 30.16
CA THR A 91 -0.52 -10.30 30.04
C THR A 91 -0.92 -10.33 28.57
N PHE A 92 -1.68 -11.34 28.16
CA PHE A 92 -2.40 -11.35 26.89
C PHE A 92 -3.73 -10.60 27.10
N GLY A 93 -4.02 -9.61 26.26
CA GLY A 93 -5.30 -8.91 26.21
C GLY A 93 -6.31 -9.62 25.33
#